data_AF-A0A051TY04-F1
#
_entry.id   AF-A0A051TY04-F1
#
_cell.length_a   1.000
_cell.length_b   1.000
_cell.length_c   1.000
_cell.angle_alpha   90.00
_cell.angle_beta   90.00
_cell.angle_gamma   90.00
#
_symmetry.space_group_name_H-M   'P 1'
#
loop_
_entity.id
_entity.type
_entity.pdbx_description
1 polymer ?
#
loop_
_entity_poly.entity_id
_entity_poly.type
_entity_poly.pdbx_seq_one_letter_code
_entity_poly.pdbx_strand_id
1 'polypeptide(L)'
;MVRGASGVCCVLLDRDLRIRAASKDYERVTLRGHGELPGQYLFDAFPDNPKDPHADGTAKLASSLETAMRSGNPHTMRMQRYDIPDPAAPDEFLPKVWSPTNSPLLDHGELVGVVHIVKEVSQSRQLLDEVARDVDHGVPWDPADLLHTLEAVSAVESGRHRQRQQELATENRQLMRAIATRDMIGQAKGMLMERFNIDADRAFGLLTRLSQETNTRVEEIARNLVQTPRPPRSD
;
A
#
# COMPACT_ATOMS: atom_id res chain seq x y z
N MET A 1 -28.98 7.64 -14.79
CA MET A 1 -28.57 7.71 -13.37
C MET A 1 -27.72 6.48 -13.06
N VAL A 2 -26.40 6.58 -13.18
CA VAL A 2 -25.49 5.45 -12.92
C VAL A 2 -25.47 5.22 -11.41
N ARG A 3 -26.12 4.15 -10.95
CA ARG A 3 -25.99 3.68 -9.56
C ARG A 3 -24.52 3.31 -9.34
N GLY A 4 -23.89 3.94 -8.35
CA GLY A 4 -22.51 3.65 -7.97
C GLY A 4 -22.36 2.17 -7.63
N ALA A 5 -21.66 1.44 -8.49
CA ALA A 5 -21.15 0.12 -8.16
C ALA A 5 -20.03 0.31 -7.13
N SER A 6 -20.37 0.15 -5.85
CA SER A 6 -19.37 0.06 -4.79
C SER A 6 -18.56 -1.22 -5.03
N GLY A 7 -17.25 -1.06 -5.28
CA GLY A 7 -16.28 -2.16 -5.39
C GLY A 7 -15.72 -2.45 -6.79
N VAL A 8 -16.08 -1.70 -7.83
CA VAL A 8 -15.51 -1.88 -9.18
C VAL A 8 -14.37 -0.89 -9.40
N CYS A 9 -13.17 -1.41 -9.66
CA CYS A 9 -12.01 -0.62 -10.06
C CYS A 9 -12.09 -0.34 -11.56
N CYS A 10 -12.58 0.84 -11.94
CA CYS A 10 -12.81 1.17 -13.35
C CYS A 10 -12.68 2.65 -13.67
N VAL A 11 -12.55 2.92 -14.96
CA VAL A 11 -12.58 4.25 -15.57
C VAL A 11 -13.56 4.25 -16.75
N LEU A 12 -14.31 5.33 -16.89
CA LEU A 12 -15.21 5.58 -18.03
C LEU A 12 -14.45 6.43 -19.04
N LEU A 13 -14.42 5.94 -20.28
CA LEU A 13 -13.80 6.61 -21.42
C LEU A 13 -14.89 7.01 -22.42
N ASP A 14 -14.76 8.16 -23.05
CA ASP A 14 -15.54 8.46 -24.25
C ASP A 14 -14.92 7.81 -25.51
N ARG A 15 -15.51 8.09 -26.67
CA ARG A 15 -15.10 7.54 -27.97
C ARG A 15 -13.69 7.96 -28.39
N ASP A 16 -13.20 9.07 -27.88
CA ASP A 16 -11.86 9.59 -28.14
C ASP A 16 -10.86 9.14 -27.05
N LEU A 17 -11.27 8.17 -26.22
CA LEU A 17 -10.51 7.61 -25.10
C LEU A 17 -10.12 8.66 -24.05
N ARG A 18 -10.89 9.75 -23.94
CA ARG A 18 -10.74 10.71 -22.83
C ARG A 18 -11.47 10.21 -21.61
N ILE A 19 -10.83 10.37 -20.45
CA ILE A 19 -11.37 9.95 -19.17
C ILE A 19 -12.55 10.85 -18.81
N ARG A 20 -13.72 10.26 -18.59
CA ARG A 20 -14.94 10.98 -18.18
C ARG A 20 -15.20 10.87 -16.68
N ALA A 21 -14.85 9.74 -16.09
CA ALA A 21 -14.89 9.54 -14.65
C ALA A 21 -14.01 8.34 -14.29
N ALA A 22 -13.50 8.31 -13.06
CA ALA A 22 -12.80 7.17 -12.49
C ALA A 22 -13.47 6.77 -11.17
N SER A 23 -13.46 5.48 -10.84
CA SER A 23 -13.87 5.03 -9.51
C SER A 23 -12.77 5.35 -8.49
N LYS A 24 -13.15 5.51 -7.22
CA LYS A 24 -12.19 5.76 -6.13
C LYS A 24 -11.14 4.65 -6.01
N ASP A 25 -11.52 3.40 -6.32
CA ASP A 25 -10.60 2.28 -6.32
C ASP A 25 -9.58 2.40 -7.46
N TYR A 26 -10.01 2.86 -8.64
CA TYR A 26 -9.11 3.13 -9.77
C TYR A 26 -8.12 4.25 -9.44
N GLU A 27 -8.60 5.38 -8.91
CA GLU A 27 -7.76 6.49 -8.43
C GLU A 27 -6.73 5.98 -7.41
N ARG A 28 -7.16 5.18 -6.43
CA ARG A 28 -6.27 4.63 -5.39
C ARG A 28 -5.20 3.69 -5.93
N VAL A 29 -5.54 2.73 -6.79
CA VAL A 29 -4.56 1.74 -7.28
C VAL A 29 -3.58 2.33 -8.30
N THR A 30 -3.97 3.41 -8.97
CA THR A 30 -3.13 4.19 -9.90
C THR A 30 -2.43 5.38 -9.23
N LEU A 31 -2.62 5.56 -7.92
CA LEU A 31 -2.04 6.64 -7.11
C LEU A 31 -2.39 8.06 -7.58
N ARG A 32 -3.59 8.23 -8.14
CA ARG A 32 -4.09 9.51 -8.63
C ARG A 32 -4.93 10.23 -7.59
N GLY A 33 -4.83 11.55 -7.59
CA GLY A 33 -5.65 12.42 -6.77
C GLY A 33 -7.11 12.42 -7.22
N HIS A 34 -8.02 12.71 -6.30
CA HIS A 34 -9.43 12.80 -6.62
C HIS A 34 -9.71 13.92 -7.64
N GLY A 35 -10.36 13.57 -8.74
CA GLY A 35 -10.69 14.54 -9.79
C GLY A 35 -9.52 14.96 -10.68
N GLU A 36 -8.35 14.34 -10.53
CA GLU A 36 -7.18 14.59 -11.39
C GLU A 36 -7.42 14.08 -12.82
N LEU A 37 -8.00 12.90 -12.96
CA LEU A 37 -8.09 12.16 -14.22
C LEU A 37 -9.11 12.69 -15.25
N PRO A 38 -10.33 13.15 -14.88
CA PRO A 38 -11.32 13.57 -15.86
C PRO A 38 -10.83 14.64 -16.84
N GLY A 39 -11.09 14.43 -18.13
CA GLY A 39 -10.71 15.30 -19.25
C GLY A 39 -9.39 14.91 -19.93
N GLN A 40 -8.51 14.18 -19.23
CA GLN A 40 -7.24 13.73 -19.80
C GLN A 40 -7.44 12.59 -20.80
N TYR A 41 -6.52 12.46 -21.76
CA TYR A 41 -6.44 11.29 -22.64
C TYR A 41 -5.80 10.13 -21.86
N LEU A 42 -6.34 8.92 -21.99
CA LEU A 42 -5.92 7.76 -21.18
C LEU A 42 -4.41 7.52 -21.22
N PHE A 43 -3.82 7.53 -22.42
CA PHE A 43 -2.39 7.22 -22.60
C PHE A 43 -1.46 8.41 -22.33
N ASP A 44 -2.00 9.62 -22.19
CA ASP A 44 -1.23 10.76 -21.66
C ASP A 44 -1.13 10.65 -20.13
N ALA A 45 -2.22 10.23 -19.47
CA ALA A 45 -2.25 10.03 -18.03
C ALA A 45 -1.45 8.79 -17.59
N PHE A 46 -1.39 7.77 -18.45
CA PHE A 46 -0.70 6.50 -18.23
C PHE A 46 0.09 6.10 -19.49
N PRO A 47 1.25 6.72 -19.77
CA PRO A 47 2.10 6.31 -20.88
C PRO A 47 2.86 5.01 -20.57
N ASP A 48 3.43 4.37 -21.59
CA ASP A 48 4.38 3.27 -21.39
C ASP A 48 5.65 3.76 -20.68
N ASN A 49 6.24 2.89 -19.85
CA ASN A 49 7.48 3.18 -19.13
C ASN A 49 8.66 3.23 -20.12
N PRO A 50 9.28 4.41 -20.37
CA PRO A 50 10.36 4.54 -21.35
C PRO A 50 11.66 3.85 -20.91
N LYS A 51 11.79 3.49 -19.62
CA LYS A 51 12.95 2.77 -19.07
C LYS A 51 12.80 1.25 -19.22
N ASP A 52 11.65 0.77 -19.68
CA ASP A 52 11.37 -0.65 -19.88
C ASP A 52 11.31 -0.97 -21.38
N PRO A 53 12.34 -1.62 -21.95
CA PRO A 53 12.38 -1.97 -23.38
C PRO A 53 11.27 -2.92 -23.83
N HIS A 54 10.62 -3.61 -22.88
CA HIS A 54 9.54 -4.55 -23.14
C HIS A 54 8.15 -3.94 -22.91
N ALA A 55 8.06 -2.64 -22.60
CA ALA A 55 6.78 -1.98 -22.41
C ALA A 55 5.98 -1.90 -23.71
N ASP A 56 4.80 -2.51 -23.70
CA ASP A 56 3.85 -2.51 -24.82
C ASP A 56 2.39 -2.36 -24.36
N GLY A 57 2.22 -1.86 -23.13
CA GLY A 57 0.95 -1.81 -22.43
C GLY A 57 -0.07 -0.93 -23.14
N THR A 58 0.38 0.23 -23.61
CA THR A 58 -0.42 1.22 -24.36
C THR A 58 -0.94 0.61 -25.67
N ALA A 59 -0.08 -0.03 -26.45
CA ALA A 59 -0.46 -0.61 -27.74
C ALA A 59 -1.46 -1.78 -27.58
N LYS A 60 -1.20 -2.69 -26.63
CA LYS A 60 -2.10 -3.81 -26.33
C LYS A 60 -3.46 -3.32 -25.82
N LEU A 61 -3.47 -2.33 -24.93
CA LEU A 61 -4.70 -1.77 -24.37
C LEU A 61 -5.50 -1.03 -25.45
N ALA A 62 -4.86 -0.21 -26.29
CA ALA A 62 -5.52 0.48 -27.39
C ALA A 62 -6.24 -0.49 -28.34
N SER A 63 -5.56 -1.57 -28.75
CA SER A 63 -6.15 -2.63 -29.59
C SER A 63 -7.36 -3.30 -28.95
N SER A 64 -7.31 -3.53 -27.65
CA SER A 64 -8.40 -4.12 -26.88
C SER A 64 -9.60 -3.19 -26.76
N LEU A 65 -9.37 -1.90 -26.49
CA LEU A 65 -10.41 -0.87 -26.44
C LEU A 65 -11.11 -0.74 -27.79
N GLU A 66 -10.34 -0.69 -28.89
CA GLU A 66 -10.86 -0.66 -30.25
C GLU A 66 -11.71 -1.91 -30.56
N THR A 67 -11.22 -3.09 -30.18
CA THR A 67 -11.94 -4.36 -30.38
C THR A 67 -13.27 -4.37 -29.65
N ALA A 68 -13.31 -3.91 -28.40
CA ALA A 68 -14.55 -3.81 -27.62
C ALA A 68 -15.55 -2.82 -28.26
N MET A 69 -15.08 -1.64 -28.65
CA MET A 69 -15.90 -0.61 -29.29
C MET A 69 -16.47 -1.07 -30.64
N ARG A 70 -15.64 -1.71 -31.48
CA ARG A 70 -16.04 -2.17 -32.82
C ARG A 70 -16.98 -3.36 -32.78
N SER A 71 -16.73 -4.31 -31.89
CA SER A 71 -17.53 -5.55 -31.81
C SER A 71 -18.84 -5.37 -31.05
N GLY A 72 -18.96 -4.34 -30.21
CA GLY A 72 -20.09 -4.18 -29.29
C GLY A 72 -20.09 -5.19 -28.14
N ASN A 73 -19.05 -6.01 -28.00
CA ASN A 73 -18.90 -7.01 -26.96
C ASN A 73 -17.73 -6.67 -26.01
N PRO A 74 -17.79 -7.11 -24.74
CA PRO A 74 -16.64 -7.03 -23.85
C PRO A 74 -15.43 -7.76 -24.41
N HIS A 75 -14.25 -7.17 -24.26
CA HIS A 75 -12.98 -7.77 -24.58
C HIS A 75 -12.10 -7.85 -23.32
N THR A 76 -11.84 -9.07 -22.87
CA THR A 76 -10.97 -9.36 -21.72
C THR A 76 -9.55 -9.58 -22.22
N MET A 77 -8.61 -8.90 -21.59
CA MET A 77 -7.19 -9.06 -21.89
C MET A 77 -6.57 -10.04 -20.88
N ARG A 78 -5.53 -10.74 -21.32
CA ARG A 78 -4.62 -11.45 -20.42
C ARG A 78 -4.00 -10.48 -19.42
N MET A 79 -3.52 -10.99 -18.29
CA MET A 79 -2.74 -10.14 -17.39
C MET A 79 -1.45 -9.67 -18.07
N GLN A 80 -1.07 -8.43 -17.81
CA GLN A 80 0.13 -7.84 -18.38
C GLN A 80 0.76 -6.84 -17.41
N ARG A 81 2.09 -6.74 -17.44
CA ARG A 81 2.79 -5.61 -16.83
C ARG A 81 2.43 -4.34 -17.58
N TYR A 82 2.08 -3.30 -16.84
CA TYR A 82 1.90 -1.96 -17.37
C TYR A 82 2.12 -0.99 -16.22
N ASP A 83 3.35 -0.51 -16.13
CA ASP A 83 3.77 0.34 -15.02
C ASP A 83 3.02 1.68 -15.06
N ILE A 84 2.85 2.30 -13.89
CA ILE A 84 2.20 3.61 -13.77
C ILE A 84 3.23 4.67 -13.40
N PRO A 85 3.10 5.93 -13.86
CA PRO A 85 3.97 7.01 -13.40
C PRO A 85 3.90 7.19 -11.89
N ASP A 86 5.04 7.42 -11.24
CA ASP A 86 5.10 7.73 -9.81
C ASP A 86 4.69 9.20 -9.58
N PRO A 87 3.58 9.49 -8.86
CA PRO A 87 3.19 10.87 -8.57
C PRO A 87 4.21 11.61 -7.70
N ALA A 88 5.06 10.90 -6.95
CA ALA A 88 6.12 11.50 -6.14
C ALA A 88 7.40 11.79 -6.94
N ALA A 89 7.58 11.13 -8.09
CA ALA A 89 8.75 11.23 -8.93
C ALA A 89 8.35 11.11 -10.42
N PRO A 90 8.07 12.23 -11.11
CA PRO A 90 7.47 12.22 -12.46
C PRO A 90 8.27 11.46 -13.54
N ASP A 91 9.58 11.29 -13.35
CA ASP A 91 10.45 10.54 -14.27
C ASP A 91 10.58 9.05 -13.89
N GLU A 92 9.94 8.61 -12.81
CA GLU A 92 9.95 7.24 -12.32
C GLU A 92 8.59 6.57 -12.54
N PHE A 93 8.63 5.24 -12.62
CA PHE A 93 7.47 4.40 -12.82
C PHE A 93 7.41 3.32 -11.75
N LEU A 94 6.20 3.02 -11.31
CA LEU A 94 5.93 1.99 -10.32
C LEU A 94 5.47 0.72 -11.01
N PRO A 95 6.12 -0.43 -10.72
CA PRO A 95 5.78 -1.69 -11.33
C PRO A 95 4.36 -2.10 -10.97
N LYS A 96 3.57 -2.44 -11.99
CA LYS A 96 2.19 -2.91 -11.83
C LYS A 96 1.85 -3.97 -12.85
N VAL A 97 1.04 -4.94 -12.42
CA VAL A 97 0.46 -5.95 -13.31
C VAL A 97 -1.06 -5.87 -13.20
N TRP A 98 -1.71 -5.86 -14.35
CA TRP A 98 -3.16 -5.67 -14.46
C TRP A 98 -3.78 -6.80 -15.25
N SER A 99 -4.99 -7.19 -14.86
CA SER A 99 -5.92 -8.00 -15.66
C SER A 99 -7.11 -7.11 -16.05
N PRO A 100 -7.11 -6.54 -17.27
CA PRO A 100 -8.14 -5.62 -17.72
C PRO A 100 -9.29 -6.28 -18.49
N THR A 101 -10.48 -5.68 -18.38
CA THR A 101 -11.65 -5.98 -19.21
C THR A 101 -12.26 -4.69 -19.73
N ASN A 102 -12.42 -4.61 -21.05
CA ASN A 102 -12.97 -3.43 -21.73
C ASN A 102 -14.37 -3.74 -22.22
N SER A 103 -15.37 -3.00 -21.76
CA SER A 103 -16.77 -3.19 -22.14
C SER A 103 -17.31 -1.94 -22.83
N PRO A 104 -17.92 -2.06 -24.02
CA PRO A 104 -18.48 -0.90 -24.71
C PRO A 104 -19.67 -0.32 -23.93
N LEU A 105 -19.78 1.00 -23.94
CA LEU A 105 -20.91 1.74 -23.41
C LEU A 105 -21.83 2.10 -24.57
N LEU A 106 -23.05 1.56 -24.53
CA LEU A 106 -24.10 1.85 -25.50
C LEU A 106 -25.19 2.67 -24.83
N ASP A 107 -25.61 3.75 -25.48
CA ASP A 107 -26.81 4.50 -25.14
C ASP A 107 -27.81 4.35 -26.29
N HIS A 108 -28.98 3.77 -26.02
CA HIS A 108 -29.99 3.46 -27.05
C HIS A 108 -29.45 2.75 -28.31
N GLY A 109 -28.40 1.94 -28.17
CA GLY A 109 -27.75 1.22 -29.27
C GLY A 109 -26.64 2.00 -29.99
N GLU A 110 -26.41 3.26 -29.64
CA GLU A 110 -25.28 4.06 -30.10
C GLU A 110 -24.07 3.89 -29.16
N LEU A 111 -22.88 3.68 -29.73
CA LEU A 111 -21.64 3.66 -28.97
C LEU A 111 -21.30 5.06 -28.45
N VAL A 112 -21.30 5.22 -27.12
CA VAL A 112 -20.95 6.49 -26.45
C VAL A 112 -19.58 6.45 -25.76
N GLY A 113 -18.97 5.26 -25.62
CA GLY A 113 -17.65 5.11 -25.02
C GLY A 113 -17.33 3.69 -24.58
N VAL A 114 -16.48 3.54 -23.56
CA VAL A 114 -16.06 2.26 -22.98
C VAL A 114 -15.91 2.37 -21.47
N VAL A 115 -16.26 1.30 -20.74
CA VAL A 115 -15.81 1.06 -19.37
C VAL A 115 -14.55 0.21 -19.42
N HIS A 116 -13.45 0.74 -18.91
CA HIS A 116 -12.22 -0.01 -18.68
C HIS A 116 -12.17 -0.44 -17.21
N ILE A 117 -12.24 -1.75 -16.96
CA ILE A 117 -12.21 -2.35 -15.62
C ILE A 117 -10.85 -3.01 -15.44
N VAL A 118 -10.21 -2.81 -14.29
CA VAL A 118 -8.90 -3.40 -14.00
C VAL A 118 -8.90 -4.15 -12.69
N LYS A 119 -8.18 -5.26 -12.66
CA LYS A 119 -7.78 -5.96 -11.44
C LYS A 119 -6.27 -5.90 -11.33
N GLU A 120 -5.76 -5.35 -10.23
CA GLU A 120 -4.33 -5.40 -9.93
C GLU A 120 -3.94 -6.82 -9.49
N VAL A 121 -2.96 -7.40 -10.17
CA VAL A 121 -2.27 -8.62 -9.76
C VAL A 121 -0.98 -8.20 -9.08
N SER A 122 -0.92 -8.37 -7.77
CA SER A 122 0.21 -7.85 -6.99
C SER A 122 0.78 -8.86 -6.01
N GLN A 123 0.41 -10.12 -6.20
CA GLN A 123 0.95 -11.24 -5.44
C GLN A 123 1.34 -12.38 -6.36
N SER A 124 2.45 -13.06 -6.04
CA SER A 124 2.96 -14.19 -6.81
C SER A 124 1.94 -15.31 -6.89
N ARG A 125 1.18 -15.54 -5.80
CA ARG A 125 0.08 -16.52 -5.81
C ARG A 125 -1.02 -16.17 -6.81
N GLN A 126 -1.42 -14.90 -6.88
CA GLN A 126 -2.44 -14.45 -7.83
C GLN A 126 -1.96 -14.59 -9.28
N LEU A 127 -0.69 -14.26 -9.53
CA LEU A 127 -0.06 -14.49 -10.82
C LEU A 127 -0.09 -15.97 -11.19
N LEU A 128 0.37 -16.86 -10.31
CA LEU A 128 0.36 -18.30 -10.57
C LEU A 128 -1.04 -18.84 -10.86
N ASP A 129 -2.05 -18.41 -10.11
CA ASP A 129 -3.45 -18.80 -10.33
C ASP A 129 -4.00 -18.32 -11.70
N GLU A 130 -3.50 -17.19 -12.21
CA GLU A 130 -3.89 -16.62 -13.50
C GLU A 130 -3.13 -17.29 -14.65
N VAL A 131 -1.83 -17.57 -14.49
CA VAL A 131 -1.03 -18.36 -15.46
C VAL A 131 -1.59 -19.78 -15.58
N ALA A 132 -1.91 -20.44 -14.47
CA ALA A 132 -2.47 -21.78 -14.49
C ALA A 132 -3.80 -21.82 -15.26
N ARG A 133 -4.67 -20.84 -15.05
CA ARG A 133 -5.92 -20.71 -15.83
C ARG A 133 -5.65 -20.54 -17.31
N ASP A 134 -4.73 -19.66 -17.70
CA ASP A 134 -4.39 -19.46 -19.10
C ASP A 134 -3.89 -20.74 -19.76
N VAL A 135 -3.00 -21.48 -19.07
CA VAL A 135 -2.48 -22.77 -19.54
C VAL A 135 -3.60 -23.79 -19.70
N ASP A 136 -4.52 -23.89 -18.73
CA ASP A 136 -5.68 -24.79 -18.80
C ASP A 136 -6.61 -24.47 -19.98
N HIS A 137 -6.69 -23.19 -20.38
CA HIS A 137 -7.46 -22.74 -21.55
C HIS A 137 -6.65 -22.76 -22.87
N GLY A 138 -5.42 -23.28 -22.85
CA GLY A 138 -4.56 -23.38 -24.03
C GLY A 138 -3.98 -22.05 -24.51
N VAL A 139 -3.96 -21.03 -23.66
CA VAL A 139 -3.36 -19.71 -23.97
C VAL A 139 -1.85 -19.78 -23.73
N PRO A 140 -1.02 -19.60 -24.77
CA PRO A 140 0.42 -19.70 -24.62
C PRO A 140 1.02 -18.49 -23.87
N TRP A 141 2.01 -18.77 -23.05
CA TRP A 141 2.88 -17.77 -22.43
C TRP A 141 4.25 -17.82 -23.09
N ASP A 142 4.72 -16.66 -23.54
CA ASP A 142 6.11 -16.50 -23.89
C ASP A 142 6.96 -16.44 -22.59
N PRO A 143 8.09 -17.16 -22.50
CA PRO A 143 8.91 -17.15 -21.30
C PRO A 143 9.45 -15.77 -20.92
N ALA A 144 9.74 -14.89 -21.87
CA ALA A 144 10.22 -13.54 -21.56
C ALA A 144 9.07 -12.68 -21.00
N ASP A 145 7.88 -12.74 -21.59
CA ASP A 145 6.68 -12.06 -21.06
C ASP A 145 6.33 -12.53 -19.64
N LEU A 146 6.42 -13.84 -19.37
CA LEU A 146 6.16 -14.39 -18.04
C LEU A 146 7.18 -13.88 -17.01
N LEU A 147 8.48 -13.89 -17.36
CA LEU A 147 9.53 -13.41 -16.48
C LEU A 147 9.37 -11.91 -16.20
N HIS A 148 9.11 -11.12 -17.23
CA HIS A 148 8.87 -9.67 -17.14
C HIS A 148 7.68 -9.33 -16.24
N THR A 149 6.60 -10.12 -16.33
CA THR A 149 5.42 -9.98 -15.46
C THR A 149 5.73 -10.40 -14.02
N LEU A 150 6.48 -11.50 -13.84
CA LEU A 150 6.89 -11.99 -12.52
C LEU A 150 7.81 -11.01 -11.80
N GLU A 151 8.74 -10.37 -12.52
CA GLU A 151 9.63 -9.33 -11.98
C GLU A 151 8.84 -8.17 -11.37
N ALA A 152 7.81 -7.68 -12.07
CA ALA A 152 6.95 -6.61 -11.56
C ALA A 152 6.20 -7.02 -10.29
N VAL A 153 5.59 -8.22 -10.28
CA VAL A 153 4.90 -8.73 -9.08
C VAL A 153 5.86 -8.92 -7.91
N SER A 154 7.03 -9.49 -8.16
CA SER A 154 8.08 -9.69 -7.15
C SER A 154 8.57 -8.38 -6.57
N ALA A 155 8.75 -7.34 -7.40
CA ALA A 155 9.13 -6.00 -6.95
C ALA A 155 8.07 -5.39 -6.01
N VAL A 156 6.78 -5.52 -6.35
CA VAL A 156 5.67 -5.04 -5.53
C VAL A 156 5.59 -5.80 -4.19
N GLU A 157 5.64 -7.14 -4.22
CA GLU A 157 5.62 -7.96 -3.00
C GLU A 157 6.82 -7.69 -2.09
N SER A 158 8.02 -7.60 -2.66
CA SER A 158 9.26 -7.32 -1.93
C SER A 158 9.24 -5.92 -1.29
N GLY A 159 8.64 -4.93 -1.97
CA GLY A 159 8.40 -3.61 -1.41
C GLY A 159 7.49 -3.65 -0.19
N ARG A 160 6.33 -4.31 -0.31
CA ARG A 160 5.36 -4.46 0.79
C ARG A 160 5.95 -5.25 1.97
N HIS A 161 6.71 -6.31 1.70
CA HIS A 161 7.33 -7.12 2.75
C HIS A 161 8.35 -6.30 3.56
N ARG A 162 9.21 -5.53 2.88
CA ARG A 162 10.17 -4.62 3.53
C ARG A 162 9.47 -3.57 4.39
N GLN A 163 8.42 -2.93 3.88
CA GLN A 163 7.64 -1.96 4.65
C GLN A 163 7.06 -2.61 5.92
N ARG A 164 6.44 -3.79 5.79
CA ARG A 164 5.85 -4.48 6.93
C ARG A 164 6.89 -4.86 7.98
N GLN A 165 8.06 -5.33 7.55
CA GLN A 165 9.17 -5.63 8.46
C GLN A 165 9.65 -4.38 9.22
N GLN A 166 9.69 -3.22 8.57
CA GLN A 166 10.07 -1.95 9.22
C GLN A 166 9.03 -1.48 10.24
N GLU A 167 7.73 -1.62 9.93
CA GLU A 167 6.64 -1.34 10.86
C GLU A 167 6.75 -2.22 12.11
N LEU A 168 6.87 -3.54 11.92
CA LEU A 168 7.01 -4.51 13.01
C LEU A 168 8.28 -4.27 13.84
N ALA A 169 9.40 -3.90 13.21
CA ALA A 169 10.62 -3.55 13.92
C ALA A 169 10.44 -2.28 14.76
N THR A 170 9.68 -1.31 14.27
CA THR A 170 9.37 -0.07 14.99
C THR A 170 8.45 -0.34 16.19
N GLU A 171 7.41 -1.13 15.99
CA GLU A 171 6.49 -1.55 17.05
C GLU A 171 7.22 -2.34 18.14
N ASN A 172 8.05 -3.32 17.76
CA ASN A 172 8.86 -4.08 18.73
C ASN A 172 9.79 -3.18 19.55
N ARG A 173 10.45 -2.19 18.92
CA ARG A 173 11.27 -1.22 19.65
C ARG A 173 10.44 -0.42 20.67
N GLN A 174 9.25 0.01 20.29
CA GLN A 174 8.35 0.76 21.18
C GLN A 174 7.86 -0.09 22.36
N LEU A 175 7.46 -1.34 22.10
CA LEU A 175 7.05 -2.28 23.14
C LEU A 175 8.18 -2.60 24.11
N MET A 176 9.38 -2.91 23.60
CA MET A 176 10.55 -3.18 24.43
C MET A 176 10.92 -1.98 25.31
N ARG A 177 10.81 -0.76 24.77
CA ARG A 177 11.01 0.47 25.56
C ARG A 177 9.98 0.58 26.69
N ALA A 178 8.70 0.34 26.41
CA ALA A 178 7.65 0.42 27.42
C ALA A 178 7.83 -0.62 28.54
N ILE A 179 8.23 -1.85 28.19
CA ILE A 179 8.55 -2.90 29.18
C ILE A 179 9.72 -2.47 30.06
N ALA A 180 10.83 -1.99 29.46
CA ALA A 180 11.99 -1.53 30.22
C ALA A 180 11.66 -0.36 31.15
N THR A 181 10.85 0.61 30.70
CA THR A 181 10.38 1.71 31.55
C THR A 181 9.53 1.21 32.72
N ARG A 182 8.62 0.26 32.48
CA ARG A 182 7.78 -0.33 33.54
C ARG A 182 8.63 -1.05 34.59
N ASP A 183 9.61 -1.85 34.15
CA ASP A 183 10.51 -2.56 35.05
C ASP A 183 11.33 -1.58 35.91
N MET A 184 11.92 -0.56 35.28
CA MET A 184 12.68 0.49 35.97
C MET A 184 11.85 1.22 37.03
N ILE A 185 10.62 1.61 36.69
CA ILE A 185 9.70 2.25 37.64
C ILE A 185 9.33 1.28 38.77
N GLY A 186 9.12 0.00 38.46
CA GLY A 186 8.86 -1.04 39.45
C GLY A 186 9.99 -1.19 40.46
N GLN A 187 11.24 -1.25 40.00
CA GLN A 187 12.44 -1.33 40.84
C GLN A 187 12.56 -0.09 41.75
N ALA A 188 12.42 1.11 41.18
CA ALA A 188 12.44 2.36 41.94
C ALA A 188 11.35 2.40 43.02
N LYS A 189 10.13 1.98 42.69
CA LYS A 189 9.04 1.84 43.67
C LYS A 189 9.44 0.89 44.80
N GLY A 190 9.97 -0.28 44.50
CA GLY A 190 10.42 -1.26 45.49
C GLY A 190 11.48 -0.69 46.46
N MET A 191 12.46 0.06 45.93
CA MET A 191 13.48 0.73 46.75
C MET A 191 12.87 1.80 47.67
N LEU A 192 11.91 2.60 47.18
CA LEU A 192 11.22 3.60 48.02
C LEU A 192 10.36 2.95 49.10
N MET A 193 9.66 1.87 48.77
CA MET A 193 8.85 1.10 49.72
C MET A 193 9.71 0.57 50.87
N GLU A 194 10.88 -0.01 50.57
CA GLU A 194 11.82 -0.50 51.59
C GLU A 194 12.41 0.64 52.44
N ARG A 195 12.85 1.72 51.80
CA ARG A 195 13.59 2.80 52.48
C ARG A 195 12.72 3.68 53.36
N PHE A 196 11.48 3.92 52.96
CA PHE A 196 10.55 4.81 53.67
C PHE A 196 9.42 4.07 54.39
N ASN A 197 9.38 2.74 54.32
CA ASN A 197 8.31 1.91 54.89
C ASN A 197 6.91 2.36 54.44
N ILE A 198 6.73 2.51 53.12
CA ILE A 198 5.49 2.96 52.49
C ILE A 198 4.94 1.92 51.50
N ASP A 199 3.65 2.00 51.17
CA ASP A 199 3.04 1.17 50.15
C ASP A 199 3.40 1.60 48.71
N ALA A 200 3.00 0.78 47.74
CA ALA A 200 3.31 0.98 46.33
C ALA A 200 2.65 2.24 45.73
N ASP A 201 1.50 2.67 46.24
CA ASP A 201 0.78 3.84 45.74
C ASP A 201 1.45 5.13 46.19
N ARG A 202 1.83 5.21 47.48
CA ARG A 202 2.62 6.31 48.03
C ARG A 202 4.00 6.39 47.37
N ALA A 203 4.68 5.26 47.13
CA ALA A 203 5.97 5.23 46.45
C ALA A 203 5.88 5.77 45.02
N PHE A 204 4.85 5.39 44.27
CA PHE A 204 4.63 5.94 42.93
C PHE A 204 4.26 7.43 42.98
N GLY A 205 3.43 7.83 43.95
CA GLY A 205 3.09 9.24 44.18
C GLY A 205 4.31 10.12 44.45
N LEU A 206 5.34 9.62 45.14
CA LEU A 206 6.62 10.32 45.32
C LEU A 206 7.38 10.50 44.00
N LEU A 207 7.48 9.45 43.18
CA LEU A 207 8.10 9.54 41.84
C LEU A 207 7.36 10.56 40.96
N THR A 208 6.04 10.58 41.00
CA THR A 208 5.22 11.55 40.26
C THR A 208 5.41 12.97 40.77
N ARG A 209 5.44 13.18 42.09
CA ARG A 209 5.68 14.50 42.68
C ARG A 209 7.05 15.04 42.30
N LEU A 210 8.10 14.23 42.43
CA LEU A 210 9.45 14.57 42.00
C LEU A 210 9.50 14.92 40.51
N SER A 211 8.77 14.17 39.67
CA SER A 211 8.65 14.46 38.24
C SER A 211 8.05 15.83 37.97
N GLN A 212 7.00 16.21 38.70
CA GLN A 212 6.34 17.50 38.56
C GLN A 212 7.23 18.65 39.06
N GLU A 213 7.90 18.47 40.20
CA GLU A 213 8.76 19.50 40.82
C GLU A 213 10.04 19.75 39.99
N THR A 214 10.58 18.70 39.36
CA THR A 214 11.84 18.78 38.60
C THR A 214 11.66 18.87 37.09
N ASN A 215 10.41 18.83 36.60
CA ASN A 215 10.07 18.73 35.18
C ASN A 215 10.87 17.63 34.43
N THR A 216 11.14 16.53 35.11
CA THR A 216 11.93 15.40 34.58
C THR A 216 11.03 14.18 34.46
N ARG A 217 11.21 13.38 33.40
CA ARG A 217 10.34 12.22 33.16
C ARG A 217 10.47 11.20 34.29
N VAL A 218 9.35 10.60 34.71
CA VAL A 218 9.30 9.57 35.78
C VAL A 218 10.28 8.42 35.51
N GLU A 219 10.43 7.99 34.25
CA GLU A 219 11.40 6.97 33.83
C GLU A 219 12.85 7.34 34.23
N GLU A 220 13.21 8.60 34.05
CA GLU A 220 14.56 9.11 34.27
C GLU A 220 14.83 9.30 35.77
N ILE A 221 13.82 9.74 36.54
CA ILE A 221 13.87 9.76 38.00
C ILE A 221 14.04 8.34 38.55
N ALA A 222 13.26 7.38 38.06
CA ALA A 222 13.37 5.99 38.46
C ALA A 222 14.76 5.43 38.15
N ARG A 223 15.31 5.72 36.96
CA ARG A 223 16.67 5.32 36.56
C ARG A 223 17.72 5.88 37.52
N ASN A 224 17.66 7.18 37.81
CA ASN A 224 18.61 7.83 38.71
C ASN A 224 18.53 7.23 40.13
N LEU A 225 17.32 6.93 40.61
CA LEU A 225 17.12 6.29 41.91
C LEU A 225 17.73 4.89 41.97
N VAL A 226 17.50 4.07 40.94
CA VAL A 226 18.05 2.70 40.85
C VAL A 226 19.58 2.71 40.73
N GLN A 227 20.15 3.71 40.05
CA GLN A 227 21.60 3.84 39.89
C GLN A 227 22.31 4.46 41.11
N THR A 228 21.59 5.04 42.06
CA THR A 228 22.19 5.67 43.24
C THR A 228 22.66 4.59 44.23
N PRO A 229 23.97 4.49 44.54
CA PRO A 229 24.48 3.52 45.51
C PRO A 229 23.84 3.72 46.89
N ARG A 230 23.55 2.61 47.60
CA ARG A 230 23.03 2.67 48.97
C ARG A 230 24.08 3.35 49.86
N PRO A 231 23.76 4.47 50.55
CA PRO A 231 24.69 5.03 51.53
C PRO A 231 24.94 3.99 52.63
N PRO A 232 26.17 3.90 53.17
CA PRO A 232 26.53 2.90 54.17
C PRO A 232 25.57 3.00 55.38
N ARG A 233 25.17 1.85 55.91
CA ARG A 233 24.38 1.79 57.16
C ARG A 233 25.24 2.39 58.27
N SER A 234 24.73 3.42 58.93
CA SER A 234 25.24 3.83 60.23
C SER A 234 24.88 2.73 61.24
N ASP A 235 25.89 2.06 61.77
CA ASP A 235 25.80 1.19 62.94
C ASP A 235 25.49 2.01 64.22
#